data_AF-A0A5C0E3I5-F1
#
_entry.id   AF-A0A5C0E3I5-F1
#
_cell.length_a   1.000
_cell.length_b   1.000
_cell.length_c   1.000
_cell.angle_alpha   90.00
_cell.angle_beta   90.00
_cell.angle_gamma   90.00
#
_symmetry.space_group_name_H-M   'P 1'
#
loop_
_entity.id
_entity.type
_entity.pdbx_description
1 polymer ?
#
loop_
_entity_poly.entity_id
_entity_poly.type
_entity_poly.pdbx_seq_one_letter_code
_entity_poly.pdbx_strand_id
1 'polypeptide(L)'
;MNFISLLLSFLFGILTMYLTAYTKEKGKVKALREDVAKIEDEKQKVISKYQKEIEDLKKFHSLDIEKRKYQYESKKTQYYQFMEKIDSYNGCLLRVLTEEFSQIMLSYFASRNGVSSSSPEKLTLEFNEKAQKAIAKIQKQEAELFSQLNSLKLSANAEIITLLEKLVFDIKYSKKHLEDVLNYIGSNNFKFSPSVPEELLSKSDNNQHNILETKEKLMNALRLDLDKI
;
A
#
# COMPACT_ATOMS: atom_id res chain seq x y z
N MET A 1 -78.30 71.98 34.36
CA MET A 1 -77.65 70.67 34.58
C MET A 1 -77.23 69.96 33.28
N ASN A 2 -77.96 70.09 32.17
CA ASN A 2 -77.66 69.34 30.92
C ASN A 2 -76.31 69.66 30.25
N PHE A 3 -75.82 70.91 30.26
CA PHE A 3 -74.58 71.28 29.57
C PHE A 3 -73.31 70.72 30.23
N ILE A 4 -73.28 70.70 31.58
CA ILE A 4 -72.16 70.16 32.36
C ILE A 4 -72.05 68.64 32.16
N SER A 5 -73.19 67.94 32.12
CA SER A 5 -73.26 66.50 31.81
C SER A 5 -72.74 66.18 30.40
N LEU A 6 -73.09 67.01 29.41
CA LEU A 6 -72.66 66.83 28.02
C LEU A 6 -71.15 67.07 27.85
N LEU A 7 -70.60 68.08 28.54
CA LEU A 7 -69.17 68.39 28.53
C LEU A 7 -68.33 67.30 29.25
N LEU A 8 -68.84 66.76 30.35
CA LEU A 8 -68.24 65.59 31.04
C LEU A 8 -68.25 64.34 30.16
N SER A 9 -69.36 64.05 29.45
CA SER A 9 -69.44 62.93 28.51
C SER A 9 -68.43 63.06 27.36
N PHE A 10 -68.23 64.28 26.85
CA PHE A 10 -67.27 64.55 25.77
C PHE A 10 -65.82 64.37 26.24
N LEU A 11 -65.47 64.91 27.41
CA LEU A 11 -64.15 64.70 28.03
C LEU A 11 -63.87 63.22 28.30
N PHE A 12 -64.88 62.48 28.75
CA PHE A 12 -64.76 61.04 28.96
C PHE A 12 -64.54 60.27 27.64
N GLY A 13 -65.21 60.69 26.56
CA GLY A 13 -64.99 60.17 25.20
C GLY A 13 -63.57 60.41 24.69
N ILE A 14 -63.01 61.61 24.91
CA ILE A 14 -61.63 61.93 24.53
C ILE A 14 -60.63 61.11 25.36
N LEU A 15 -60.85 60.99 26.67
CA LEU A 15 -59.98 60.25 27.57
C LEU A 15 -59.94 58.75 27.21
N THR A 16 -61.11 58.17 26.91
CA THR A 16 -61.21 56.76 26.50
C THR A 16 -60.57 56.51 25.13
N MET A 17 -60.74 57.43 24.17
CA MET A 17 -60.08 57.36 22.87
C MET A 17 -58.55 57.49 22.98
N TYR A 18 -58.06 58.39 23.83
CA TYR A 18 -56.63 58.54 24.11
C TYR A 18 -56.04 57.29 24.77
N LEU A 19 -56.71 56.75 25.79
CA LEU A 19 -56.29 55.52 26.48
C LEU A 19 -56.25 54.31 25.53
N THR A 20 -57.27 54.16 24.66
CA THR A 20 -57.29 53.07 23.66
C THR A 20 -56.21 53.24 22.60
N ALA A 21 -55.95 54.46 22.11
CA ALA A 21 -54.86 54.72 21.17
C ALA A 21 -53.48 54.46 21.80
N TYR A 22 -53.26 54.93 23.03
CA TYR A 22 -52.01 54.75 23.77
C TYR A 22 -51.73 53.28 24.10
N THR A 23 -52.73 52.54 24.58
CA THR A 23 -52.60 51.10 24.87
C THR A 23 -52.37 50.29 23.60
N LYS A 24 -53.01 50.65 22.48
CA LYS A 24 -52.80 50.02 21.17
C LYS A 24 -51.38 50.25 20.65
N GLU A 25 -50.88 51.48 20.67
CA GLU A 25 -49.50 51.77 20.23
C GLU A 25 -48.45 51.13 21.15
N LYS A 26 -48.64 51.19 22.47
CA LYS A 26 -47.75 50.52 23.42
C LYS A 26 -47.77 49.00 23.23
N GLY A 27 -48.93 48.42 22.93
CA GLY A 27 -49.09 47.01 22.56
C GLY A 27 -48.33 46.64 21.30
N LYS A 28 -48.44 47.45 20.23
CA LYS A 28 -47.67 47.26 18.99
C LYS A 28 -46.17 47.33 19.23
N VAL A 29 -45.68 48.33 19.98
CA VAL A 29 -44.25 48.47 20.29
C VAL A 29 -43.74 47.28 21.08
N LYS A 30 -44.54 46.75 22.02
CA LYS A 30 -44.20 45.54 22.76
C LYS A 30 -44.12 44.31 21.84
N ALA A 31 -45.13 44.09 21.00
CA ALA A 31 -45.15 43.01 20.03
C ALA A 31 -43.95 43.09 19.07
N LEU A 32 -43.63 44.27 18.55
CA LEU A 32 -42.48 44.48 17.67
C LEU A 32 -41.15 44.13 18.36
N ARG A 33 -40.98 44.48 19.65
CA ARG A 33 -39.78 44.12 20.42
C ARG A 33 -39.68 42.62 20.65
N GLU A 34 -40.80 41.96 20.95
CA GLU A 34 -40.85 40.50 21.12
C GLU A 34 -40.52 39.80 19.79
N ASP A 35 -41.06 40.26 18.67
CA ASP A 35 -40.76 39.74 17.33
C ASP A 35 -39.28 39.92 16.97
N VAL A 36 -38.71 41.11 17.20
CA VAL A 36 -37.28 41.37 16.97
C VAL A 36 -36.40 40.46 17.82
N ALA A 37 -36.73 40.29 19.10
CA ALA A 37 -35.98 39.39 19.99
C ALA A 37 -36.06 37.93 19.53
N LYS A 38 -37.23 37.50 19.06
CA LYS A 38 -37.44 36.15 18.53
C LYS A 38 -36.66 35.92 17.25
N ILE A 39 -36.69 36.87 16.32
CA ILE A 39 -35.92 36.80 15.06
C ILE A 39 -34.42 36.75 15.33
N GLU A 40 -33.91 37.54 16.28
CA GLU A 40 -32.49 37.53 16.61
C GLU A 40 -32.06 36.20 17.27
N ASP A 41 -32.91 35.62 18.13
CA ASP A 41 -32.68 34.28 18.70
C ASP A 41 -32.70 33.18 17.63
N GLU A 42 -33.68 33.20 16.72
CA GLU A 42 -33.76 32.27 15.59
C GLU A 42 -32.54 32.42 14.66
N LYS A 43 -32.13 33.65 14.36
CA LYS A 43 -30.92 33.93 13.59
C LYS A 43 -29.68 33.37 14.27
N GLN A 44 -29.51 33.58 15.57
CA GLN A 44 -28.36 33.06 16.32
C GLN A 44 -28.35 31.52 16.39
N LYS A 45 -29.53 30.89 16.50
CA LYS A 45 -29.69 29.43 16.39
C LYS A 45 -29.30 28.91 15.01
N VAL A 46 -29.72 29.59 13.95
CA VAL A 46 -29.35 29.22 12.58
C VAL A 46 -27.85 29.38 12.35
N ILE A 47 -27.25 30.49 12.79
CA ILE A 47 -25.80 30.74 12.69
C ILE A 47 -25.02 29.65 13.43
N SER A 48 -25.36 29.39 14.69
CA SER A 48 -24.66 28.39 15.50
C SER A 48 -24.81 26.97 14.93
N LYS A 49 -25.99 26.61 14.40
CA LYS A 49 -26.21 25.34 13.71
C LYS A 49 -25.28 25.19 12.50
N TYR A 50 -25.25 26.18 11.60
CA TYR A 50 -24.38 26.11 10.42
C TYR A 50 -22.90 26.18 10.75
N GLN A 51 -22.50 26.94 11.77
CA GLN A 51 -21.11 26.96 12.24
C GLN A 51 -20.67 25.57 12.70
N LYS A 52 -21.53 24.88 13.47
CA LYS A 52 -21.28 23.51 13.91
C LYS A 52 -21.20 22.54 12.73
N GLU A 53 -22.15 22.60 11.80
CA GLU A 53 -22.13 21.75 10.59
C GLU A 53 -20.87 21.95 9.75
N ILE A 54 -20.41 23.20 9.60
CA ILE A 54 -19.16 23.52 8.91
C ILE A 54 -17.94 22.96 9.65
N GLU A 55 -17.90 23.07 10.98
CA GLU A 55 -16.81 22.54 11.79
C GLU A 55 -16.75 21.00 11.75
N ASP A 56 -17.91 20.35 11.87
CA ASP A 56 -18.04 18.90 11.76
C ASP A 56 -17.60 18.42 10.36
N LEU A 57 -18.00 19.13 9.30
CA LEU A 57 -17.58 18.82 7.92
C LEU A 57 -16.07 19.00 7.73
N LYS A 58 -15.50 20.09 8.25
CA LYS A 58 -14.04 20.32 8.21
C LYS A 58 -13.28 19.22 8.92
N LYS A 59 -13.74 18.81 10.10
CA LYS A 59 -13.13 17.73 10.87
C LYS A 59 -13.23 16.40 10.12
N PHE A 60 -14.39 16.10 9.54
CA PHE A 60 -14.59 14.90 8.73
C PHE A 60 -13.65 14.86 7.52
N HIS A 61 -13.56 15.94 6.75
CA HIS A 61 -12.64 16.04 5.61
C HIS A 61 -11.17 15.94 6.04
N SER A 62 -10.78 16.59 7.15
CA SER A 62 -9.42 16.50 7.67
C SER A 62 -9.05 15.05 8.04
N LEU A 63 -9.96 14.34 8.70
CA LEU A 63 -9.78 12.93 9.05
C LEU A 63 -9.71 12.03 7.81
N ASP A 64 -10.54 12.29 6.78
CA ASP A 64 -10.49 11.52 5.53
C ASP A 64 -9.15 11.72 4.80
N ILE A 65 -8.67 12.97 4.71
CA ILE A 65 -7.36 13.30 4.12
C ILE A 65 -6.23 12.60 4.88
N GLU A 66 -6.24 12.66 6.22
CA GLU A 66 -5.22 12.02 7.05
C GLU A 66 -5.24 10.49 6.89
N LYS A 67 -6.44 9.89 6.87
CA LYS A 67 -6.62 8.46 6.64
C LYS A 67 -6.07 8.03 5.29
N ARG A 68 -6.39 8.74 4.20
CA ARG A 68 -5.87 8.45 2.86
C ARG A 68 -4.36 8.59 2.80
N LYS A 69 -3.81 9.65 3.40
CA LYS A 69 -2.35 9.86 3.48
C LYS A 69 -1.67 8.71 4.20
N TYR A 70 -2.22 8.27 5.33
CA TYR A 70 -1.69 7.13 6.07
C TYR A 70 -1.76 5.83 5.26
N GLN A 71 -2.90 5.57 4.60
CA GLN A 71 -3.08 4.41 3.72
C GLN A 71 -2.06 4.41 2.57
N TYR A 72 -1.89 5.55 1.91
CA TYR A 72 -0.92 5.72 0.83
C TYR A 72 0.51 5.44 1.31
N GLU A 73 0.98 6.09 2.36
CA GLU A 73 2.36 5.89 2.85
C GLU A 73 2.61 4.48 3.37
N SER A 74 1.63 3.88 4.06
CA SER A 74 1.72 2.50 4.53
C SER A 74 1.83 1.52 3.36
N LYS A 75 0.97 1.64 2.35
CA LYS A 75 0.94 0.75 1.19
C LYS A 75 2.18 0.93 0.31
N LYS A 76 2.57 2.17 0.06
CA LYS A 76 3.81 2.54 -0.63
C LYS A 76 5.01 1.87 0.06
N THR A 77 5.14 2.02 1.37
CA THR A 77 6.25 1.42 2.14
C THR A 77 6.31 -0.10 1.95
N GLN A 78 5.17 -0.78 2.02
CA GLN A 78 5.11 -2.24 1.81
C GLN A 78 5.55 -2.64 0.39
N TYR A 79 5.18 -1.86 -0.62
CA TYR A 79 5.58 -2.09 -2.02
C TYR A 79 7.08 -1.91 -2.23
N TYR A 80 7.65 -0.84 -1.67
CA TYR A 80 9.10 -0.61 -1.73
C TYR A 80 9.88 -1.71 -1.02
N GLN A 81 9.44 -2.14 0.17
CA GLN A 81 10.08 -3.23 0.92
C GLN A 81 10.08 -4.54 0.12
N PHE A 82 9.00 -4.85 -0.60
CA PHE A 82 8.97 -6.05 -1.44
C PHE A 82 9.93 -5.95 -2.63
N MET A 83 10.01 -4.79 -3.28
CA MET A 83 10.96 -4.58 -4.38
C MET A 83 12.40 -4.67 -3.90
N GLU A 84 12.71 -4.12 -2.72
CA GLU A 84 14.03 -4.25 -2.09
C GLU A 84 14.39 -5.72 -1.82
N LYS A 85 13.42 -6.55 -1.42
CA LYS A 85 13.63 -8.00 -1.27
C LYS A 85 13.89 -8.71 -2.59
N ILE A 86 13.23 -8.30 -3.68
CA ILE A 86 13.52 -8.81 -5.03
C ILE A 86 14.95 -8.45 -5.43
N ASP A 87 15.34 -7.19 -5.23
CA ASP A 87 16.68 -6.72 -5.60
C ASP A 87 17.76 -7.39 -4.74
N SER A 88 17.48 -7.63 -3.46
CA SER A 88 18.35 -8.42 -2.57
C SER A 88 18.51 -9.86 -3.03
N TYR A 89 17.41 -10.51 -3.45
CA TYR A 89 17.44 -11.84 -4.04
C TYR A 89 18.29 -11.86 -5.33
N ASN A 90 18.04 -10.93 -6.25
CA ASN A 90 18.75 -10.83 -7.52
C ASN A 90 20.25 -10.56 -7.32
N GLY A 91 20.60 -9.66 -6.40
CA GLY A 91 21.98 -9.38 -6.03
C GLY A 91 22.67 -10.60 -5.40
N CYS A 92 21.97 -11.35 -4.55
CA CYS A 92 22.46 -12.60 -3.99
C CYS A 92 22.69 -13.65 -5.08
N LEU A 93 21.72 -13.82 -5.98
CA LEU A 93 21.81 -14.76 -7.10
C LEU A 93 22.99 -14.42 -8.02
N LEU A 94 23.11 -13.15 -8.41
CA LEU A 94 24.22 -12.68 -9.25
C LEU A 94 25.57 -12.98 -8.59
N ARG A 95 25.74 -12.58 -7.33
CA ARG A 95 26.97 -12.83 -6.56
C ARG A 95 27.29 -14.32 -6.46
N VAL A 96 26.29 -15.14 -6.19
CA VAL A 96 26.46 -16.60 -6.12
C VAL A 96 26.87 -17.17 -7.49
N LEU A 97 26.28 -16.73 -8.59
CA LEU A 97 26.63 -17.19 -9.94
C LEU A 97 28.03 -16.74 -10.37
N THR A 98 28.35 -15.46 -10.22
CA THR A 98 29.58 -14.86 -10.79
C THR A 98 30.81 -15.06 -9.90
N GLU A 99 30.66 -15.06 -8.58
CA GLU A 99 31.78 -15.21 -7.66
C GLU A 99 31.89 -16.65 -7.19
N GLU A 100 30.84 -17.18 -6.55
CA GLU A 100 30.93 -18.48 -5.88
C GLU A 100 30.96 -19.64 -6.89
N PHE A 101 29.98 -19.71 -7.80
CA PHE A 101 29.92 -20.78 -8.80
C PHE A 101 31.02 -20.72 -9.84
N SER A 102 31.40 -19.53 -10.31
CA SER A 102 32.55 -19.40 -11.21
C SER A 102 33.83 -19.94 -10.56
N GLN A 103 34.11 -19.57 -9.30
CA GLN A 103 35.27 -20.11 -8.57
C GLN A 103 35.19 -21.62 -8.35
N ILE A 104 34.00 -22.14 -8.03
CA ILE A 104 33.76 -23.58 -7.87
C ILE A 104 34.06 -24.32 -9.19
N MET A 105 33.55 -23.83 -10.33
CA MET A 105 33.77 -24.43 -11.64
C MET A 105 35.23 -24.33 -12.09
N LEU A 106 35.88 -23.19 -11.88
CA LEU A 106 37.31 -23.01 -12.17
C LEU A 106 38.17 -23.99 -11.35
N SER A 107 37.87 -24.15 -10.06
CA SER A 107 38.57 -25.09 -9.18
C SER A 107 38.38 -26.54 -9.68
N TYR A 108 37.15 -26.89 -10.05
CA TYR A 108 36.81 -28.21 -10.57
C TYR A 108 37.57 -28.53 -11.87
N PHE A 109 37.58 -27.61 -12.85
CA PHE A 109 38.27 -27.81 -14.12
C PHE A 109 39.80 -27.75 -14.01
N ALA A 110 40.36 -26.86 -13.20
CA ALA A 110 41.80 -26.78 -12.96
C ALA A 110 42.34 -28.11 -12.42
N SER A 111 41.63 -28.71 -11.46
CA SER A 111 41.99 -30.02 -10.93
C SER A 111 41.81 -31.16 -11.94
N ARG A 112 40.76 -31.13 -12.77
CA ARG A 112 40.55 -32.13 -13.83
C ARG A 112 41.66 -32.10 -14.90
N ASN A 113 42.20 -30.93 -15.21
CA ASN A 113 43.28 -30.74 -16.19
C ASN A 113 44.68 -31.05 -15.62
N GLY A 114 44.77 -31.65 -14.42
CA GLY A 114 46.04 -32.07 -13.82
C GLY A 114 46.86 -30.94 -13.21
N VAL A 115 46.27 -29.74 -13.04
CA VAL A 115 46.93 -28.59 -12.39
C VAL A 115 46.92 -28.75 -10.85
N SER A 116 46.12 -29.67 -10.31
CA SER A 116 46.03 -29.98 -8.87
C SER A 116 46.12 -31.49 -8.62
N SER A 117 46.78 -31.87 -7.51
CA SER A 117 47.05 -33.25 -7.09
C SER A 117 45.88 -33.94 -6.37
N SER A 118 44.66 -33.41 -6.51
CA SER A 118 43.48 -33.88 -5.77
C SER A 118 42.77 -35.03 -6.50
N SER A 119 42.28 -36.03 -5.76
CA SER A 119 41.53 -37.15 -6.37
C SER A 119 40.17 -36.70 -6.93
N PRO A 120 39.66 -37.32 -8.00
CA PRO A 120 38.34 -37.02 -8.57
C PRO A 120 37.18 -37.08 -7.56
N GLU A 121 37.23 -38.00 -6.59
CA GLU A 121 36.22 -38.09 -5.52
C GLU A 121 36.27 -36.88 -4.59
N LYS A 122 37.46 -36.46 -4.17
CA LYS A 122 37.65 -35.31 -3.28
C LYS A 122 37.16 -34.02 -3.93
N LEU A 123 37.37 -33.88 -5.23
CA LEU A 123 36.93 -32.72 -6.03
C LEU A 123 35.41 -32.67 -6.22
N THR A 124 34.78 -33.84 -6.42
CA THR A 124 33.32 -33.94 -6.50
C THR A 124 32.68 -33.60 -5.14
N LEU A 125 33.27 -34.06 -4.05
CA LEU A 125 32.83 -33.75 -2.68
C LEU A 125 32.92 -32.24 -2.40
N GLU A 126 34.06 -31.61 -2.72
CA GLU A 126 34.27 -30.18 -2.51
C GLU A 126 33.32 -29.33 -3.36
N PHE A 127 33.08 -29.73 -4.62
CA PHE A 127 32.07 -29.10 -5.48
C PHE A 127 30.68 -29.16 -4.83
N ASN A 128 30.25 -30.35 -4.41
CA ASN A 128 28.93 -30.58 -3.83
C ASN A 128 28.73 -29.77 -2.54
N GLU A 129 29.72 -29.72 -1.65
CA GLU A 129 29.64 -28.90 -0.44
C GLU A 129 29.48 -27.41 -0.75
N LYS A 130 30.27 -26.88 -1.69
CA LYS A 130 30.18 -25.46 -2.05
C LYS A 130 28.89 -25.15 -2.79
N ALA A 131 28.41 -26.04 -3.65
CA ALA A 131 27.14 -25.89 -4.35
C ALA A 131 25.94 -25.90 -3.39
N GLN A 132 25.93 -26.79 -2.40
CA GLN A 132 24.88 -26.81 -1.37
C GLN A 132 24.88 -25.52 -0.53
N LYS A 133 26.06 -25.00 -0.16
CA LYS A 133 26.17 -23.72 0.56
C LYS A 133 25.61 -22.56 -0.26
N ALA A 134 25.90 -22.53 -1.56
CA ALA A 134 25.39 -21.52 -2.48
C ALA A 134 23.86 -21.60 -2.63
N ILE A 135 23.31 -22.81 -2.83
CA ILE A 135 21.86 -23.04 -2.89
C ILE A 135 21.17 -22.60 -1.59
N ALA A 136 21.73 -22.95 -0.43
CA ALA A 136 21.18 -22.58 0.87
C ALA A 136 21.06 -21.05 1.05
N LYS A 137 22.04 -20.28 0.55
CA LYS A 137 21.98 -18.80 0.55
C LYS A 137 20.83 -18.27 -0.30
N ILE A 138 20.64 -18.83 -1.50
CA ILE A 138 19.55 -18.46 -2.40
C ILE A 138 18.19 -18.83 -1.78
N GLN A 139 18.08 -20.02 -1.19
CA GLN A 139 16.88 -20.50 -0.52
C GLN A 139 16.48 -19.62 0.68
N LYS A 140 17.45 -19.09 1.42
CA LYS A 140 17.17 -18.11 2.48
C LYS A 140 16.51 -16.84 1.91
N GLN A 141 17.04 -16.29 0.82
CA GLN A 141 16.48 -15.10 0.18
C GLN A 141 15.07 -15.37 -0.39
N GLU A 142 14.86 -16.55 -0.97
CA GLU A 142 13.54 -17.00 -1.43
C GLU A 142 12.52 -17.07 -0.28
N ALA A 143 12.91 -17.58 0.89
CA ALA A 143 12.05 -17.65 2.07
C ALA A 143 11.67 -16.24 2.58
N GLU A 144 12.61 -15.30 2.57
CA GLU A 144 12.34 -13.90 2.90
C GLU A 144 11.35 -13.26 1.93
N LEU A 145 11.48 -13.52 0.62
CA LEU A 145 10.53 -13.09 -0.40
C LEU A 145 9.12 -13.65 -0.15
N PHE A 146 9.02 -14.95 0.17
CA PHE A 146 7.74 -15.59 0.47
C PHE A 146 7.08 -15.01 1.73
N SER A 147 7.88 -14.71 2.76
CA SER A 147 7.38 -14.02 3.95
C SER A 147 6.82 -12.64 3.62
N GLN A 148 7.52 -11.85 2.79
CA GLN A 148 7.07 -10.52 2.40
C GLN A 148 5.82 -10.57 1.51
N LEU A 149 5.69 -11.56 0.64
CA LEU A 149 4.47 -11.83 -0.12
C LEU A 149 3.26 -12.05 0.80
N ASN A 150 3.41 -12.87 1.84
CA ASN A 150 2.31 -13.14 2.77
C ASN A 150 1.87 -11.88 3.53
N SER A 151 2.81 -10.98 3.85
CA SER A 151 2.50 -9.67 4.43
C SER A 151 1.66 -8.81 3.47
N LEU A 152 2.06 -8.75 2.19
CA LEU A 152 1.38 -7.95 1.17
C LEU A 152 -0.04 -8.43 0.85
N LYS A 153 -0.33 -9.73 1.01
CA LYS A 153 -1.68 -10.28 0.78
C LYS A 153 -2.76 -9.63 1.64
N LEU A 154 -2.40 -8.99 2.75
CA LEU A 154 -3.34 -8.34 3.65
C LEU A 154 -3.83 -6.98 3.13
N SER A 155 -3.07 -6.34 2.24
CA SER A 155 -3.30 -4.95 1.81
C SER A 155 -3.37 -4.78 0.29
N ALA A 156 -2.76 -5.68 -0.47
CA ALA A 156 -2.74 -5.66 -1.93
C ALA A 156 -4.08 -6.11 -2.52
N ASN A 157 -4.39 -5.59 -3.71
CA ASN A 157 -5.55 -6.03 -4.46
C ASN A 157 -5.30 -7.40 -5.14
N ALA A 158 -6.36 -8.03 -5.64
CA ALA A 158 -6.29 -9.38 -6.23
C ALA A 158 -5.36 -9.48 -7.45
N GLU A 159 -5.30 -8.43 -8.27
CA GLU A 159 -4.40 -8.37 -9.44
C GLU A 159 -2.94 -8.39 -9.00
N ILE A 160 -2.58 -7.53 -8.05
CA ILE A 160 -1.23 -7.46 -7.49
C ILE A 160 -0.86 -8.79 -6.83
N ILE A 161 -1.76 -9.39 -6.04
CA ILE A 161 -1.51 -10.69 -5.41
C ILE A 161 -1.19 -11.76 -6.46
N THR A 162 -1.99 -11.83 -7.53
CA THR A 162 -1.77 -12.79 -8.61
C THR A 162 -0.41 -12.60 -9.28
N LEU A 163 -0.03 -11.36 -9.56
CA LEU A 163 1.27 -11.03 -10.16
C LEU A 163 2.44 -11.36 -9.23
N LEU A 164 2.31 -11.07 -7.93
CA LEU A 164 3.31 -11.39 -6.93
C LEU A 164 3.51 -12.91 -6.78
N GLU A 165 2.41 -13.66 -6.72
CA GLU A 165 2.44 -15.13 -6.63
C GLU A 165 3.09 -15.75 -7.86
N LYS A 166 2.75 -15.26 -9.06
CA LYS A 166 3.39 -15.69 -10.30
C LYS A 166 4.89 -15.40 -10.28
N LEU A 167 5.30 -14.20 -9.87
CA LEU A 167 6.72 -13.85 -9.80
C LEU A 167 7.50 -14.76 -8.83
N VAL A 168 6.95 -15.01 -7.64
CA VAL A 168 7.57 -15.91 -6.66
C VAL A 168 7.62 -17.35 -7.17
N PHE A 169 6.59 -17.79 -7.91
CA PHE A 169 6.57 -19.08 -8.57
C PHE A 169 7.68 -19.21 -9.64
N ASP A 170 7.82 -18.22 -10.52
CA ASP A 170 8.85 -18.22 -11.57
C ASP A 170 10.27 -18.17 -10.96
N ILE A 171 10.44 -17.45 -9.85
CA ILE A 171 11.70 -17.45 -9.06
C ILE A 171 11.99 -18.85 -8.49
N LYS A 172 11.00 -19.51 -7.89
CA LYS A 172 11.13 -20.88 -7.38
C LYS A 172 11.52 -21.86 -8.48
N TYR A 173 10.89 -21.71 -9.64
CA TYR A 173 11.18 -22.53 -10.81
C TYR A 173 12.64 -22.32 -11.27
N SER A 174 13.11 -21.07 -11.36
CA SER A 174 14.52 -20.77 -11.69
C SER A 174 15.50 -21.42 -10.72
N LYS A 175 15.24 -21.30 -9.41
CA LYS A 175 16.11 -21.90 -8.39
C LYS A 175 16.13 -23.42 -8.51
N LYS A 176 14.96 -24.05 -8.66
CA LYS A 176 14.87 -25.50 -8.84
C LYS A 176 15.68 -25.95 -10.07
N HIS A 177 15.59 -25.18 -11.15
CA HIS A 177 16.37 -25.43 -12.35
C HIS A 177 17.89 -25.33 -12.10
N LEU A 178 18.34 -24.28 -11.39
CA LEU A 178 19.74 -24.15 -10.96
C LEU A 178 20.19 -25.34 -10.10
N GLU A 179 19.38 -25.79 -9.14
CA GLU A 179 19.66 -26.97 -8.32
C GLU A 179 19.85 -28.22 -9.19
N ASP A 180 18.99 -28.43 -10.20
CA ASP A 180 19.08 -29.58 -11.10
C ASP A 180 20.37 -29.55 -11.94
N VAL A 181 20.77 -28.38 -12.44
CA VAL A 181 22.04 -28.19 -13.17
C VAL A 181 23.24 -28.50 -12.27
N LEU A 182 23.24 -27.97 -11.04
CA LEU A 182 24.34 -28.20 -10.10
C LEU A 182 24.44 -29.65 -9.65
N ASN A 183 23.31 -30.30 -9.39
CA ASN A 183 23.25 -31.72 -9.07
C ASN A 183 23.78 -32.57 -10.23
N TYR A 184 23.48 -32.19 -11.48
CA TYR A 184 24.04 -32.86 -12.66
C TYR A 184 25.56 -32.70 -12.72
N ILE A 185 26.09 -31.49 -12.54
CA ILE A 185 27.54 -31.21 -12.53
C ILE A 185 28.25 -31.99 -11.40
N GLY A 186 27.61 -32.07 -10.24
CA GLY A 186 28.10 -32.83 -9.08
C GLY A 186 27.98 -34.35 -9.19
N SER A 187 27.37 -34.86 -10.26
CA SER A 187 27.15 -36.29 -10.47
C SER A 187 28.32 -36.98 -11.17
N ASN A 188 28.32 -38.32 -11.13
CA ASN A 188 29.28 -39.11 -11.89
C ASN A 188 29.10 -38.96 -13.42
N ASN A 189 27.90 -38.61 -13.90
CA ASN A 189 27.64 -38.49 -15.35
C ASN A 189 28.44 -37.33 -15.98
N PHE A 190 28.58 -36.22 -15.26
CA PHE A 190 29.38 -35.08 -15.71
C PHE A 190 30.89 -35.38 -15.79
N LYS A 191 31.37 -36.39 -15.05
CA LYS A 191 32.75 -36.86 -15.16
C LYS A 191 33.02 -37.44 -16.55
N PHE A 192 32.06 -38.17 -17.11
CA PHE A 192 32.21 -38.85 -18.40
C PHE A 192 31.80 -37.99 -19.60
N SER A 193 30.85 -37.06 -19.42
CA SER A 193 30.46 -36.08 -20.44
C SER A 193 30.33 -34.68 -19.82
N PRO A 194 31.35 -33.82 -19.93
CA PRO A 194 31.37 -32.49 -19.31
C PRO A 194 30.57 -31.47 -20.13
N SER A 195 29.34 -31.81 -20.48
CA SER A 195 28.36 -30.91 -21.08
C SER A 195 27.04 -31.04 -20.35
N VAL A 196 26.46 -29.92 -19.96
CA VAL A 196 25.09 -29.89 -19.41
C VAL A 196 24.12 -30.20 -20.56
N PRO A 197 23.18 -31.14 -20.40
CA PRO A 197 22.18 -31.47 -21.40
C PRO A 197 21.37 -30.24 -21.85
N GLU A 198 21.06 -30.18 -23.15
CA GLU A 198 20.29 -29.08 -23.75
C GLU A 198 18.86 -28.97 -23.18
N GLU A 199 18.28 -30.10 -22.75
CA GLU A 199 16.99 -30.15 -22.04
C GLU A 199 17.01 -29.42 -20.69
N LEU A 200 18.18 -29.33 -20.06
CA LEU A 200 18.36 -28.48 -18.88
C LEU A 200 18.51 -27.03 -19.35
N LEU A 201 19.41 -26.74 -20.28
CA LEU A 201 19.70 -25.35 -20.70
C LEU A 201 18.48 -24.59 -21.27
N SER A 202 17.64 -25.25 -22.07
CA SER A 202 16.47 -24.65 -22.73
C SER A 202 15.34 -24.20 -21.79
N LYS A 203 15.33 -24.66 -20.53
CA LYS A 203 14.31 -24.28 -19.53
C LYS A 203 14.55 -22.90 -18.92
N SER A 204 15.75 -22.32 -19.06
CA SER A 204 16.14 -21.06 -18.43
C SER A 204 15.59 -19.83 -19.18
N ASP A 205 15.67 -19.82 -20.51
CA ASP A 205 15.40 -18.61 -21.31
C ASP A 205 13.93 -18.18 -21.27
N ASN A 206 13.01 -19.16 -21.37
CA ASN A 206 11.57 -18.90 -21.27
C ASN A 206 11.19 -18.33 -19.90
N ASN A 207 11.83 -18.81 -18.83
CA ASN A 207 11.50 -18.37 -17.49
C ASN A 207 12.01 -16.97 -17.17
N GLN A 208 13.19 -16.61 -17.69
CA GLN A 208 13.71 -15.25 -17.57
C GLN A 208 12.79 -14.22 -18.25
N HIS A 209 12.27 -14.53 -19.44
CA HIS A 209 11.32 -13.65 -20.12
C HIS A 209 10.04 -13.46 -19.29
N ASN A 210 9.48 -14.56 -18.76
CA ASN A 210 8.29 -14.52 -17.91
C ASN A 210 8.48 -13.67 -16.64
N ILE A 211 9.64 -13.77 -16.00
CA ILE A 211 9.99 -12.97 -14.82
C ILE A 211 10.01 -11.47 -15.15
N LEU A 212 10.65 -11.09 -16.25
CA LEU A 212 10.75 -9.69 -16.68
C LEU A 212 9.36 -9.12 -17.00
N GLU A 213 8.57 -9.83 -17.80
CA GLU A 213 7.22 -9.42 -18.16
C GLU A 213 6.32 -9.28 -16.92
N THR A 214 6.40 -10.24 -16.00
CA THR A 214 5.62 -10.22 -14.75
C THR A 214 6.05 -9.06 -13.84
N LYS A 215 7.36 -8.74 -13.78
CA LYS A 215 7.88 -7.60 -13.02
C LYS A 215 7.38 -6.26 -13.58
N GLU A 216 7.37 -6.09 -14.90
CA GLU A 216 6.84 -4.87 -15.53
C GLU A 216 5.34 -4.70 -15.26
N LYS A 217 4.55 -5.76 -15.46
CA LYS A 217 3.11 -5.76 -15.13
C LYS A 217 2.87 -5.42 -13.67
N LEU A 218 3.64 -6.02 -12.76
CA LEU A 218 3.57 -5.75 -11.34
C LEU A 218 3.88 -4.28 -11.03
N MET A 219 4.96 -3.71 -11.58
CA MET A 219 5.30 -2.30 -11.35
C MET A 219 4.18 -1.34 -11.78
N ASN A 220 3.54 -1.61 -12.91
CA ASN A 220 2.40 -0.81 -13.38
C ASN A 220 1.18 -0.97 -12.47
N ALA A 221 0.85 -2.20 -12.06
CA ALA A 221 -0.26 -2.46 -11.15
C ALA A 221 -0.06 -1.77 -9.79
N LEU A 222 1.15 -1.79 -9.23
CA LEU A 222 1.48 -1.13 -7.97
C LEU A 222 1.33 0.40 -8.06
N ARG A 223 1.77 1.01 -9.17
CA ARG A 223 1.61 2.45 -9.40
C ARG A 223 0.13 2.84 -9.48
N LEU A 224 -0.64 2.14 -10.31
CA LEU A 224 -2.07 2.40 -10.48
C LEU A 224 -2.86 2.20 -9.18
N ASP A 225 -2.45 1.26 -8.35
CA ASP A 225 -3.09 1.02 -7.07
C ASP A 225 -2.79 2.12 -6.04
N LEU A 226 -1.59 2.71 -6.06
CA LEU A 226 -1.27 3.89 -5.25
C LEU A 226 -2.01 5.14 -5.73
N ASP A 227 -2.18 5.32 -7.04
CA ASP A 227 -2.88 6.48 -7.64
C ASP A 227 -4.39 6.48 -7.34
N LYS A 228 -4.96 5.34 -6.91
CA LYS A 228 -6.39 5.17 -6.61
C LYS A 228 -6.77 5.50 -5.15
N ILE A 229 -5.81 5.81 -4.28
CA ILE A 229 -6.01 6.13 -2.85
C ILE A 229 -6.37 7.61 -2.70
#